data_AF-A0A068FH83-F1
#
_entry.id   AF-A0A068FH83-F1
#
_cell.length_a   1.000
_cell.length_b   1.000
_cell.length_c   1.000
_cell.angle_alpha   90.00
_cell.angle_beta   90.00
_cell.angle_gamma   90.00
#
_symmetry.space_group_name_H-M   'P 1'
#
loop_
_entity.id
_entity.type
_entity.pdbx_description
1 polymer ?
#
loop_
_entity_poly.entity_id
_entity_poly.type
_entity_poly.pdbx_seq_one_letter_code
_entity_poly.pdbx_strand_id
1 'polypeptide(L)'
;MQLIIHRGTKEIGGSCVELATGSTRILIDMGMPLVDEKGERFDSKVVENKSIPELIASRILPAIKGLYQGEEKGFDAVLLSHAHLDHYGLLRFINPAIPVFMSSGSTKLIEISSQFINTKLELQNVTVFEQFKPLVIGELMVTPFLVDHSAFDAAAFLVEGNGKRLFYSGDFRGHGRKGVLFERFLAHPPSNIDCLLMEGSMLGRAKGQYEDEKAVEVNLTRFFKEKDNIAFVFCSSQNIDRLVSIYRAAKHASSTLVIDLYTAYILDRLHTEHSRLPQYDWPNMRVKHFMAHRDTLERSNNKHLLDKYSKTAIKIEEINLNRKHMVMLMRDNSIFRACLRK
;
A
#
# COMPACT_ATOMS: atom_id res chain seq x y z
N MET A 1 17.93 21.57 -11.23
CA MET A 1 17.28 20.28 -10.95
C MET A 1 16.71 19.75 -12.25
N GLN A 2 17.11 18.54 -12.66
CA GLN A 2 16.62 17.83 -13.84
C GLN A 2 15.60 16.78 -13.40
N LEU A 3 14.46 16.72 -14.10
CA LEU A 3 13.42 15.71 -13.92
C LEU A 3 13.45 14.74 -15.09
N ILE A 4 13.52 13.44 -14.79
CA ILE A 4 13.45 12.37 -15.79
C ILE A 4 12.34 11.41 -15.37
N ILE A 5 11.34 11.21 -16.24
CA ILE A 5 10.28 10.23 -15.99
C ILE A 5 10.63 8.97 -16.78
N HIS A 6 11.09 7.94 -16.08
CA HIS A 6 11.43 6.67 -16.71
C HIS A 6 10.18 5.86 -17.05
N ARG A 7 9.12 6.01 -16.26
CA ARG A 7 7.87 5.27 -16.44
C ARG A 7 6.67 5.94 -15.76
N GLY A 8 5.44 5.58 -16.19
CA GLY A 8 4.18 6.07 -15.61
C GLY A 8 3.53 7.26 -16.35
N THR A 9 3.95 7.57 -17.58
CA THR A 9 3.41 8.71 -18.35
C THR A 9 2.21 8.37 -19.24
N LYS A 10 2.12 7.12 -19.72
CA LYS A 10 1.09 6.65 -20.67
C LYS A 10 0.39 5.36 -20.21
N GLU A 11 0.56 5.03 -18.93
CA GLU A 11 0.07 3.80 -18.32
C GLU A 11 -0.24 4.08 -16.84
N ILE A 12 -1.08 3.23 -16.25
CA ILE A 12 -1.34 3.27 -14.80
C ILE A 12 -0.44 2.23 -14.14
N GLY A 13 0.30 2.69 -13.12
CA GLY A 13 1.23 1.88 -12.35
C GLY A 13 2.63 1.78 -12.97
N GLY A 14 3.59 1.33 -12.15
CA GLY A 14 4.99 1.26 -12.55
C GLY A 14 5.73 2.58 -12.38
N SER A 15 5.30 3.43 -11.45
CA SER A 15 5.86 4.77 -11.23
C SER A 15 7.37 4.69 -11.00
N CYS A 16 8.13 5.49 -11.75
CA CYS A 16 9.59 5.54 -11.66
C CYS A 16 10.07 6.90 -12.17
N VAL A 17 10.40 7.78 -11.23
CA VAL A 17 10.77 9.18 -11.50
C VAL A 17 12.13 9.47 -10.91
N GLU A 18 13.00 10.14 -11.64
CA GLU A 18 14.33 10.53 -11.20
C GLU A 18 14.45 12.05 -11.13
N LEU A 19 15.11 12.52 -10.07
CA LEU A 19 15.52 13.91 -9.90
C LEU A 19 17.03 13.97 -9.72
N ALA A 20 17.68 14.86 -10.48
CA ALA A 20 19.12 15.05 -10.42
C ALA A 20 19.52 16.52 -10.28
N THR A 21 20.56 16.78 -9.50
CA THR A 21 21.30 18.04 -9.45
C THR A 21 22.72 17.83 -10.00
N GLY A 22 23.66 18.74 -9.70
CA GLY A 22 25.05 18.58 -10.13
C GLY A 22 25.76 17.43 -9.40
N SER A 23 25.38 17.18 -8.14
CA SER A 23 26.04 16.18 -7.28
C SER A 23 25.08 15.19 -6.61
N THR A 24 23.77 15.39 -6.70
CA THR A 24 22.76 14.55 -6.03
C THR A 24 21.81 13.93 -7.02
N ARG A 25 21.48 12.65 -6.84
CA ARG A 25 20.52 11.92 -7.67
C ARG A 25 19.61 11.07 -6.80
N ILE A 26 18.30 11.29 -6.89
CA ILE A 26 17.29 10.52 -6.18
C ILE A 26 16.29 9.90 -7.15
N LEU A 27 15.73 8.77 -6.74
CA LEU A 27 14.58 8.15 -7.39
C LEU A 27 13.34 8.35 -6.51
N ILE A 28 12.17 8.57 -7.11
CA ILE A 28 10.86 8.54 -6.45
C ILE A 28 10.09 7.37 -7.06
N ASP A 29 9.76 6.41 -6.21
CA ASP A 29 9.13 5.13 -6.51
C ASP A 29 9.93 4.22 -7.47
N MET A 30 9.69 2.92 -7.33
CA MET A 30 10.20 1.87 -8.23
C MET A 30 9.13 0.78 -8.37
N GLY A 31 8.11 1.14 -9.15
CA GLY A 31 6.88 0.41 -9.29
C GLY A 31 6.89 -0.77 -10.24
N MET A 32 6.11 -1.81 -9.92
CA MET A 32 5.80 -2.89 -10.85
C MET A 32 4.71 -2.47 -11.85
N PRO A 33 4.77 -2.88 -13.14
CA PRO A 33 3.64 -2.73 -14.04
C PRO A 33 2.33 -3.28 -13.45
N LEU A 34 1.20 -2.62 -13.73
CA LEU A 34 -0.12 -3.23 -13.50
C LEU A 34 -0.65 -3.98 -14.71
N VAL A 35 -0.23 -3.56 -15.90
CA VAL A 35 -0.55 -4.22 -17.17
C VAL A 35 0.72 -4.58 -17.95
N ASP A 36 0.63 -5.61 -18.78
CA ASP A 36 1.66 -5.97 -19.74
C ASP A 36 1.54 -5.16 -21.05
N GLU A 37 2.41 -5.43 -22.01
CA GLU A 37 2.42 -4.75 -23.32
C GLU A 37 1.12 -4.95 -24.14
N LYS A 38 0.30 -5.97 -23.80
CA LYS A 38 -0.98 -6.25 -24.43
C LYS A 38 -2.15 -5.57 -23.70
N GLY A 39 -1.89 -4.89 -22.59
CA GLY A 39 -2.92 -4.30 -21.74
C GLY A 39 -3.58 -5.30 -20.79
N GLU A 40 -3.08 -6.53 -20.71
CA GLU A 40 -3.58 -7.55 -19.80
C GLU A 40 -2.96 -7.37 -18.41
N ARG A 41 -3.62 -7.90 -17.36
CA ARG A 41 -3.10 -7.81 -15.99
C ARG A 41 -1.68 -8.39 -15.91
N PHE A 42 -0.75 -7.61 -15.38
CA PHE A 42 0.63 -8.02 -15.22
C PHE A 42 0.76 -9.21 -14.26
N ASP A 43 1.39 -10.29 -14.73
CA ASP A 43 1.76 -11.42 -13.88
C ASP A 43 3.12 -11.17 -13.23
N SER A 44 3.12 -10.94 -11.92
CA SER A 44 4.34 -10.73 -11.14
C SER A 44 5.29 -11.93 -11.17
N LYS A 45 4.86 -13.12 -11.63
CA LYS A 45 5.76 -14.25 -11.81
C LYS A 45 6.73 -14.06 -12.98
N VAL A 46 6.41 -13.17 -13.93
CA VAL A 46 7.30 -12.88 -15.07
C VAL A 46 8.64 -12.33 -14.62
N VAL A 47 8.70 -11.70 -13.44
CA VAL A 47 9.95 -11.19 -12.86
C VAL A 47 10.72 -12.21 -12.03
N GLU A 48 10.15 -13.40 -11.78
CA GLU A 48 10.83 -14.46 -11.04
C GLU A 48 11.91 -15.11 -11.91
N ASN A 49 13.08 -15.36 -11.31
CA ASN A 49 14.21 -16.07 -11.94
C ASN A 49 14.81 -15.41 -13.19
N LYS A 50 14.48 -14.13 -13.46
CA LYS A 50 15.14 -13.32 -14.49
C LYS A 50 16.24 -12.46 -13.89
N SER A 51 17.35 -12.35 -14.60
CA SER A 51 18.42 -11.42 -14.31
C SER A 51 18.01 -9.97 -14.63
N ILE A 52 18.71 -9.00 -14.05
CA ILE A 52 18.47 -7.57 -14.31
C ILE A 52 18.63 -7.23 -15.81
N PRO A 53 19.66 -7.70 -16.54
CA PRO A 53 19.76 -7.46 -17.98
C PRO A 53 18.56 -8.00 -18.78
N GLU A 54 18.03 -9.18 -18.44
CA GLU A 54 16.84 -9.73 -19.10
C GLU A 54 15.58 -8.90 -18.81
N LEU A 55 15.45 -8.38 -17.60
CA LEU A 55 14.34 -7.52 -17.20
C LEU A 55 14.41 -6.14 -17.89
N ILE A 56 15.61 -5.61 -18.10
CA ILE A 56 15.82 -4.39 -18.89
C ILE A 56 15.50 -4.64 -20.36
N ALA A 57 15.99 -5.75 -20.93
CA ALA A 57 15.72 -6.13 -22.33
C ALA A 57 14.21 -6.33 -22.59
N SER A 58 13.46 -6.81 -21.59
CA SER A 58 12.00 -6.95 -21.63
C SER A 58 11.23 -5.70 -21.18
N ARG A 59 11.91 -4.56 -20.96
CA ARG A 59 11.32 -3.27 -20.57
C ARG A 59 10.50 -3.29 -19.27
N ILE A 60 10.67 -4.32 -18.45
CA ILE A 60 10.06 -4.39 -17.11
C ILE A 60 10.84 -3.49 -16.15
N LEU A 61 12.17 -3.54 -16.25
CA LEU A 61 13.06 -2.58 -15.57
C LEU A 61 13.48 -1.48 -16.56
N PRO A 62 13.41 -0.20 -16.18
CA PRO A 62 13.98 0.88 -16.99
C PRO A 62 15.52 0.77 -17.05
N ALA A 63 16.14 1.16 -18.15
CA ALA A 63 17.61 1.12 -18.28
C ALA A 63 18.26 2.31 -17.54
N ILE A 64 18.47 2.17 -16.22
CA ILE A 64 18.99 3.23 -15.35
C ILE A 64 20.35 2.84 -14.78
N LYS A 65 21.42 3.46 -15.28
CA LYS A 65 22.79 3.22 -14.82
C LYS A 65 22.97 3.63 -13.35
N GLY A 66 23.61 2.78 -12.56
CA GLY A 66 23.96 2.99 -11.15
C GLY A 66 22.81 2.72 -10.17
N LEU A 67 21.66 2.22 -10.64
CA LEU A 67 20.50 1.93 -9.81
C LEU A 67 20.50 0.49 -9.29
N TYR A 68 21.05 -0.44 -10.06
CA TYR A 68 20.77 -1.86 -9.90
C TYR A 68 21.83 -2.63 -9.11
N GLN A 69 21.43 -3.77 -8.55
CA GLN A 69 22.35 -4.69 -7.88
C GLN A 69 23.48 -5.13 -8.82
N GLY A 70 24.71 -5.15 -8.31
CA GLY A 70 25.90 -5.46 -9.08
C GLY A 70 26.53 -4.26 -9.81
N GLU A 71 25.90 -3.09 -9.79
CA GLU A 71 26.47 -1.84 -10.28
C GLU A 71 27.10 -1.01 -9.14
N GLU A 72 27.96 -0.06 -9.48
CA GLU A 72 28.39 0.99 -8.55
C GLU A 72 27.18 1.86 -8.14
N LYS A 73 27.12 2.26 -6.86
CA LYS A 73 26.03 3.10 -6.35
C LYS A 73 26.02 4.45 -7.06
N GLY A 74 24.99 4.69 -7.88
CA GLY A 74 24.81 5.93 -8.64
C GLY A 74 23.66 6.82 -8.16
N PHE A 75 23.01 6.49 -7.05
CA PHE A 75 21.90 7.26 -6.44
C PHE A 75 22.14 7.48 -4.95
N ASP A 76 21.80 8.67 -4.48
CA ASP A 76 21.87 9.04 -3.07
C ASP A 76 20.73 8.46 -2.25
N ALA A 77 19.54 8.33 -2.85
CA ALA A 77 18.37 7.77 -2.21
C ALA A 77 17.29 7.30 -3.20
N VAL A 78 16.40 6.43 -2.71
CA VAL A 78 15.06 6.21 -3.27
C VAL A 78 14.03 6.70 -2.26
N LEU A 79 13.10 7.56 -2.66
CA LEU A 79 11.92 7.95 -1.89
C LEU A 79 10.75 7.05 -2.30
N LEU A 80 10.02 6.50 -1.35
CA LEU A 80 8.79 5.75 -1.59
C LEU A 80 7.58 6.56 -1.14
N SER A 81 6.66 6.83 -2.06
CA SER A 81 5.42 7.55 -1.79
C SER A 81 4.45 6.72 -0.94
N HIS A 82 4.23 5.45 -1.29
CA HIS A 82 3.31 4.56 -0.57
C HIS A 82 3.47 3.07 -0.89
N ALA A 83 2.86 2.21 -0.07
CA ALA A 83 3.00 0.76 -0.13
C ALA A 83 2.06 0.03 -1.13
N HIS A 84 1.84 0.55 -2.33
CA HIS A 84 1.25 -0.24 -3.42
C HIS A 84 2.33 -0.82 -4.35
N LEU A 85 2.10 -2.03 -4.87
CA LEU A 85 3.10 -2.76 -5.67
C LEU A 85 3.55 -2.01 -6.92
N ASP A 86 2.69 -1.17 -7.47
CA ASP A 86 2.99 -0.33 -8.61
C ASP A 86 3.79 0.93 -8.28
N HIS A 87 4.23 1.06 -7.03
CA HIS A 87 5.17 2.08 -6.52
C HIS A 87 6.42 1.46 -5.87
N TYR A 88 6.36 0.24 -5.34
CA TYR A 88 7.52 -0.39 -4.67
C TYR A 88 7.92 -1.77 -5.22
N GLY A 89 7.11 -2.36 -6.09
CA GLY A 89 7.19 -3.79 -6.43
C GLY A 89 8.46 -4.21 -7.17
N LEU A 90 9.24 -3.26 -7.69
CA LEU A 90 10.55 -3.52 -8.32
C LEU A 90 11.73 -3.07 -7.45
N LEU A 91 11.50 -2.58 -6.22
CA LEU A 91 12.59 -2.19 -5.30
C LEU A 91 13.57 -3.34 -5.01
N ARG A 92 13.17 -4.60 -5.14
CA ARG A 92 14.05 -5.74 -4.87
C ARG A 92 15.26 -5.84 -5.81
N PHE A 93 15.28 -5.06 -6.89
CA PHE A 93 16.35 -5.06 -7.89
C PHE A 93 17.35 -3.92 -7.70
N ILE A 94 17.06 -2.96 -6.81
CA ILE A 94 17.95 -1.81 -6.58
C ILE A 94 19.20 -2.23 -5.81
N ASN A 95 20.30 -1.52 -6.04
CA ASN A 95 21.53 -1.68 -5.29
C ASN A 95 21.27 -1.47 -3.77
N PRO A 96 21.57 -2.46 -2.90
CA PRO A 96 21.27 -2.39 -1.47
C PRO A 96 22.02 -1.28 -0.73
N ALA A 97 23.08 -0.71 -1.31
CA ALA A 97 23.78 0.44 -0.75
C ALA A 97 23.02 1.77 -0.92
N ILE A 98 21.99 1.82 -1.77
CA ILE A 98 21.12 2.99 -1.93
C ILE A 98 20.10 2.99 -0.78
N PRO A 99 20.04 4.03 0.06
CA PRO A 99 19.02 4.12 1.11
C PRO A 99 17.63 4.34 0.53
N VAL A 100 16.66 3.61 1.05
CA VAL A 100 15.24 3.75 0.71
C VAL A 100 14.52 4.46 1.85
N PHE A 101 13.97 5.63 1.55
CA PHE A 101 13.22 6.47 2.46
C PHE A 101 11.73 6.20 2.30
N MET A 102 11.04 5.84 3.38
CA MET A 102 9.59 5.60 3.36
C MET A 102 8.94 5.94 4.70
N SER A 103 7.61 6.06 4.73
CA SER A 103 6.87 6.31 5.97
C SER A 103 6.84 5.07 6.87
N SER A 104 6.67 5.25 8.20
CA SER A 104 6.62 4.12 9.14
C SER A 104 5.50 3.13 8.80
N GLY A 105 4.33 3.64 8.38
CA GLY A 105 3.23 2.81 7.90
C GLY A 105 3.62 1.99 6.67
N SER A 106 4.28 2.61 5.68
CA SER A 106 4.73 1.91 4.47
C SER A 106 5.77 0.83 4.79
N THR A 107 6.75 1.11 5.66
CA THR A 107 7.75 0.12 6.11
C THR A 107 7.06 -1.13 6.67
N LYS A 108 6.15 -0.95 7.64
CA LYS A 108 5.45 -2.07 8.27
C LYS A 108 4.59 -2.85 7.28
N LEU A 109 3.87 -2.16 6.40
CA LEU A 109 3.04 -2.83 5.39
C LEU A 109 3.87 -3.65 4.41
N ILE A 110 5.02 -3.15 4.00
CA ILE A 110 5.93 -3.85 3.09
C ILE A 110 6.56 -5.07 3.78
N GLU A 111 7.06 -4.92 5.02
CA GLU A 111 7.63 -6.02 5.81
C GLU A 111 6.63 -7.17 6.04
N ILE A 112 5.37 -6.84 6.32
CA ILE A 112 4.32 -7.86 6.49
C ILE A 112 3.99 -8.48 5.13
N SER A 113 3.91 -7.66 4.09
CA SER A 113 3.57 -8.13 2.75
C SER A 113 4.64 -9.04 2.16
N SER A 114 5.92 -8.82 2.41
CA SER A 114 7.00 -9.70 1.93
C SER A 114 6.94 -11.11 2.51
N GLN A 115 6.25 -11.31 3.64
CA GLN A 115 6.05 -12.62 4.26
C GLN A 115 4.86 -13.37 3.64
N PHE A 116 3.78 -12.66 3.33
CA PHE A 116 2.53 -13.26 2.85
C PHE A 116 2.37 -13.24 1.33
N ILE A 117 3.10 -12.36 0.66
CA ILE A 117 3.13 -12.17 -0.78
C ILE A 117 4.57 -12.44 -1.19
N ASN A 118 4.76 -13.23 -2.25
CA ASN A 118 6.09 -13.60 -2.76
C ASN A 118 6.79 -12.42 -3.48
N THR A 119 6.91 -11.26 -2.83
CA THR A 119 7.64 -10.12 -3.40
C THR A 119 9.15 -10.37 -3.39
N LYS A 120 9.64 -11.25 -2.49
CA LYS A 120 11.08 -11.49 -2.25
C LYS A 120 11.85 -10.20 -1.96
N LEU A 121 11.17 -9.23 -1.35
CA LEU A 121 11.75 -7.92 -1.04
C LEU A 121 12.37 -7.96 0.35
N GLU A 122 13.70 -7.81 0.40
CA GLU A 122 14.50 -7.67 1.61
C GLU A 122 15.29 -6.36 1.53
N LEU A 123 14.71 -5.28 2.03
CA LEU A 123 15.38 -3.97 2.05
C LEU A 123 16.35 -3.91 3.23
N GLN A 124 17.63 -3.69 2.93
CA GLN A 124 18.70 -3.64 3.94
C GLN A 124 18.96 -2.23 4.47
N ASN A 125 18.73 -1.21 3.65
CA ASN A 125 19.04 0.18 3.96
C ASN A 125 17.75 1.03 3.92
N VAL A 126 16.91 0.87 4.95
CA VAL A 126 15.65 1.63 5.07
C VAL A 126 15.81 2.77 6.05
N THR A 127 15.39 3.97 5.65
CA THR A 127 15.28 5.14 6.53
C THR A 127 13.82 5.57 6.61
N VAL A 128 13.31 5.76 7.82
CA VAL A 128 11.93 6.23 8.00
C VAL A 128 11.89 7.75 7.95
N PHE A 129 11.07 8.33 7.09
CA PHE A 129 10.77 9.76 7.14
C PHE A 129 9.52 10.03 7.98
N GLU A 130 9.45 11.24 8.54
CA GLU A 130 8.27 11.75 9.21
C GLU A 130 7.46 12.66 8.29
N GLN A 131 6.14 12.51 8.28
CA GLN A 131 5.25 13.36 7.50
C GLN A 131 5.39 14.83 7.94
N PHE A 132 5.38 15.74 6.98
CA PHE A 132 5.50 17.19 7.14
C PHE A 132 6.84 17.69 7.71
N LYS A 133 7.82 16.81 7.94
CA LYS A 133 9.16 17.21 8.37
C LYS A 133 10.14 17.18 7.19
N PRO A 134 10.78 18.32 6.85
CA PRO A 134 11.82 18.34 5.83
C PRO A 134 13.01 17.45 6.22
N LEU A 135 13.58 16.76 5.24
CA LEU A 135 14.85 16.06 5.35
C LEU A 135 15.79 16.48 4.21
N VAL A 136 17.09 16.28 4.40
CA VAL A 136 18.12 16.64 3.42
C VAL A 136 18.73 15.37 2.83
N ILE A 137 18.79 15.30 1.51
CA ILE A 137 19.50 14.27 0.74
C ILE A 137 20.42 15.00 -0.22
N GLY A 138 21.72 15.03 0.08
CA GLY A 138 22.69 15.81 -0.70
C GLY A 138 22.28 17.29 -0.80
N GLU A 139 22.15 17.80 -2.02
CA GLU A 139 21.73 19.18 -2.35
C GLU A 139 20.20 19.38 -2.34
N LEU A 140 19.43 18.32 -2.09
CA LEU A 140 17.98 18.35 -2.13
C LEU A 140 17.39 18.42 -0.72
N MET A 141 16.45 19.33 -0.52
CA MET A 141 15.53 19.32 0.62
C MET A 141 14.22 18.66 0.20
N VAL A 142 13.79 17.63 0.92
CA VAL A 142 12.57 16.87 0.64
C VAL A 142 11.62 17.02 1.81
N THR A 143 10.41 17.52 1.56
CA THR A 143 9.34 17.60 2.57
C THR A 143 8.21 16.65 2.16
N PRO A 144 8.01 15.53 2.89
CA PRO A 144 6.86 14.66 2.71
C PRO A 144 5.56 15.32 3.19
N PHE A 145 4.47 15.13 2.48
CA PHE A 145 3.12 15.56 2.89
C PHE A 145 2.22 14.34 2.97
N LEU A 146 1.61 14.08 4.12
CA LEU A 146 0.62 13.02 4.25
C LEU A 146 -0.59 13.36 3.36
N VAL A 147 -0.95 12.44 2.47
CA VAL A 147 -2.13 12.57 1.60
C VAL A 147 -3.18 11.51 1.94
N ASP A 148 -4.42 11.77 1.57
CA ASP A 148 -5.47 10.75 1.59
C ASP A 148 -5.30 9.84 0.36
N HIS A 149 -5.21 8.54 0.59
CA HIS A 149 -5.15 7.50 -0.42
C HIS A 149 -5.67 6.19 0.17
N SER A 150 -5.86 5.16 -0.67
CA SER A 150 -6.19 3.81 -0.20
C SER A 150 -4.99 3.07 0.39
N ALA A 151 -3.75 3.50 0.12
CA ALA A 151 -2.58 3.01 0.84
C ALA A 151 -2.40 3.78 2.14
N PHE A 152 -2.20 3.06 3.24
CA PHE A 152 -1.97 3.69 4.54
C PHE A 152 -0.65 4.47 4.54
N ASP A 153 -0.68 5.68 5.11
CA ASP A 153 0.50 6.53 5.30
C ASP A 153 1.20 6.97 3.99
N ALA A 154 0.39 7.15 2.93
CA ALA A 154 0.83 7.66 1.64
C ALA A 154 1.32 9.12 1.71
N ALA A 155 2.36 9.42 0.92
CA ALA A 155 3.01 10.72 0.91
C ALA A 155 3.08 11.32 -0.51
N ALA A 156 2.85 12.62 -0.59
CA ALA A 156 3.36 13.48 -1.64
C ALA A 156 4.73 14.04 -1.22
N PHE A 157 5.52 14.55 -2.16
CA PHE A 157 6.83 15.14 -1.88
C PHE A 157 6.98 16.53 -2.49
N LEU A 158 7.32 17.51 -1.67
CA LEU A 158 7.94 18.75 -2.13
C LEU A 158 9.45 18.56 -2.15
N VAL A 159 10.08 18.68 -3.32
CA VAL A 159 11.52 18.58 -3.50
C VAL A 159 12.07 19.93 -3.93
N GLU A 160 13.03 20.43 -3.18
CA GLU A 160 13.66 21.73 -3.38
C GLU A 160 15.16 21.56 -3.60
N GLY A 161 15.70 22.18 -4.65
CA GLY A 161 17.12 22.11 -4.96
C GLY A 161 17.50 22.95 -6.17
N ASN A 162 18.70 23.53 -6.15
CA ASN A 162 19.20 24.44 -7.19
C ASN A 162 18.22 25.57 -7.54
N GLY A 163 17.58 26.16 -6.51
CA GLY A 163 16.60 27.24 -6.68
C GLY A 163 15.30 26.83 -7.38
N LYS A 164 15.01 25.52 -7.46
CA LYS A 164 13.79 24.97 -8.05
C LYS A 164 12.96 24.21 -7.02
N ARG A 165 11.64 24.27 -7.17
CA ARG A 165 10.65 23.60 -6.32
C ARG A 165 9.75 22.71 -7.18
N LEU A 166 9.85 21.40 -6.98
CA LEU A 166 9.00 20.41 -7.64
C LEU A 166 8.07 19.77 -6.61
N PHE A 167 6.80 19.65 -6.95
CA PHE A 167 5.83 18.91 -6.15
C PHE A 167 5.42 17.63 -6.87
N TYR A 168 5.74 16.48 -6.27
CA TYR A 168 5.29 15.16 -6.71
C TYR A 168 4.08 14.75 -5.87
N SER A 169 2.91 14.58 -6.47
CA SER A 169 1.68 14.32 -5.70
C SER A 169 1.64 12.94 -5.05
N GLY A 170 2.43 11.98 -5.56
CA GLY A 170 2.13 10.57 -5.38
C GLY A 170 0.72 10.26 -5.89
N ASP A 171 0.13 9.20 -5.36
CA ASP A 171 -1.30 8.95 -5.54
C ASP A 171 -2.09 9.59 -4.41
N PHE A 172 -3.21 10.22 -4.73
CA PHE A 172 -4.08 10.83 -3.73
C PHE A 172 -5.56 10.73 -4.13
N ARG A 173 -6.43 11.02 -3.17
CA ARG A 173 -7.87 11.20 -3.36
C ARG A 173 -8.39 12.21 -2.34
N GLY A 174 -9.59 12.75 -2.55
CA GLY A 174 -10.26 13.64 -1.60
C GLY A 174 -11.40 13.01 -0.81
N HIS A 175 -11.70 11.73 -1.05
CA HIS A 175 -12.95 11.08 -0.61
C HIS A 175 -12.72 9.83 0.26
N GLY A 176 -11.54 9.69 0.87
CA GLY A 176 -11.27 8.71 1.91
C GLY A 176 -11.64 9.23 3.31
N ARG A 177 -11.20 8.53 4.36
CA ARG A 177 -11.44 9.00 5.76
C ARG A 177 -10.55 10.17 6.14
N LYS A 178 -9.49 10.40 5.37
CA LYS A 178 -8.57 11.51 5.55
C LYS A 178 -8.82 12.65 4.56
N GLY A 179 -10.02 12.77 3.97
CA GLY A 179 -10.35 13.82 2.99
C GLY A 179 -10.06 15.25 3.47
N VAL A 180 -10.07 15.49 4.79
CA VAL A 180 -9.60 16.75 5.39
C VAL A 180 -8.17 17.13 5.02
N LEU A 181 -7.30 16.17 4.72
CA LEU A 181 -5.94 16.43 4.23
C LEU A 181 -5.97 17.07 2.84
N PHE A 182 -6.84 16.58 1.96
CA PHE A 182 -7.04 17.14 0.63
C PHE A 182 -7.60 18.57 0.73
N GLU A 183 -8.63 18.80 1.55
CA GLU A 183 -9.19 20.14 1.78
C GLU A 183 -8.13 21.13 2.33
N ARG A 184 -7.29 20.68 3.27
CA ARG A 184 -6.17 21.49 3.79
C ARG A 184 -5.15 21.80 2.70
N PHE A 185 -4.88 20.84 1.82
CA PHE A 185 -3.96 21.04 0.71
C PHE A 185 -4.48 22.06 -0.29
N LEU A 186 -5.80 22.07 -0.56
CA LEU A 186 -6.45 23.09 -1.40
C LEU A 186 -6.46 24.47 -0.75
N ALA A 187 -6.70 24.54 0.56
CA ALA A 187 -6.74 25.81 1.30
C ALA A 187 -5.34 26.43 1.49
N HIS A 188 -4.32 25.58 1.68
CA HIS A 188 -2.94 25.99 1.99
C HIS A 188 -1.93 25.20 1.15
N PRO A 189 -1.96 25.33 -0.19
CA PRO A 189 -1.02 24.60 -1.04
C PRO A 189 0.41 25.14 -0.85
N PRO A 190 1.44 24.30 -1.05
CA PRO A 190 2.81 24.78 -1.19
C PRO A 190 2.89 25.86 -2.27
N SER A 191 3.51 26.99 -1.94
CA SER A 191 3.65 28.12 -2.87
C SER A 191 4.88 27.98 -3.76
N ASN A 192 4.91 28.78 -4.84
CA ASN A 192 6.05 28.96 -5.74
C ASN A 192 6.59 27.63 -6.31
N ILE A 193 5.69 26.78 -6.80
CA ILE A 193 6.04 25.50 -7.43
C ILE A 193 6.42 25.74 -8.89
N ASP A 194 7.64 25.38 -9.28
CA ASP A 194 8.12 25.44 -10.66
C ASP A 194 7.53 24.29 -11.50
N CYS A 195 7.34 23.12 -10.90
CA CYS A 195 6.85 21.92 -11.58
C CYS A 195 5.93 21.09 -10.66
N LEU A 196 4.72 20.82 -11.12
CA LEU A 196 3.79 19.88 -10.48
C LEU A 196 3.76 18.58 -11.29
N LEU A 197 4.26 17.49 -10.71
CA LEU A 197 4.13 16.15 -11.25
C LEU A 197 3.00 15.44 -10.51
N MET A 198 1.85 15.32 -11.18
CA MET A 198 0.59 14.89 -10.58
C MET A 198 0.08 13.60 -11.20
N GLU A 199 -0.45 12.71 -10.37
CA GLU A 199 -1.19 11.53 -10.84
C GLU A 199 -2.43 11.97 -11.66
N GLY A 200 -2.86 11.09 -12.57
CA GLY A 200 -4.00 11.33 -13.47
C GLY A 200 -4.82 10.10 -13.74
N SER A 201 -4.80 9.11 -12.84
CA SER A 201 -5.42 7.78 -12.98
C SER A 201 -6.93 7.81 -13.25
N MET A 202 -7.58 8.91 -12.84
CA MET A 202 -9.01 9.16 -12.99
C MET A 202 -9.36 10.10 -14.15
N LEU A 203 -8.36 10.73 -14.80
CA LEU A 203 -8.61 11.61 -15.96
C LEU A 203 -9.23 10.81 -17.11
N GLY A 204 -10.27 11.38 -17.72
CA GLY A 204 -11.00 10.74 -18.83
C GLY A 204 -12.01 9.66 -18.43
N ARG A 205 -12.18 9.35 -17.14
CA ARG A 205 -13.22 8.41 -16.69
C ARG A 205 -14.58 9.10 -16.59
N ALA A 206 -15.62 8.53 -17.21
CA ALA A 206 -16.93 9.15 -17.38
C ALA A 206 -17.81 9.25 -16.12
N LYS A 207 -17.45 8.59 -15.01
CA LYS A 207 -18.34 8.37 -13.85
C LYS A 207 -18.50 9.56 -12.89
N GLY A 208 -17.84 10.70 -13.12
CA GLY A 208 -17.97 11.86 -12.24
C GLY A 208 -17.41 11.62 -10.84
N GLN A 209 -17.96 12.32 -9.83
CA GLN A 209 -17.54 12.17 -8.43
C GLN A 209 -17.98 10.80 -7.88
N TYR A 210 -17.04 10.11 -7.24
CA TYR A 210 -17.30 8.86 -6.53
C TYR A 210 -17.77 9.14 -5.11
N GLU A 211 -18.63 8.25 -4.59
CA GLU A 211 -19.03 8.28 -3.18
C GLU A 211 -17.80 8.13 -2.26
N ASP A 212 -17.87 8.81 -1.11
CA ASP A 212 -16.80 8.79 -0.12
C ASP A 212 -16.83 7.52 0.75
N GLU A 213 -15.80 7.37 1.57
CA GLU A 213 -15.72 6.26 2.53
C GLU A 213 -16.80 6.29 3.62
N LYS A 214 -17.51 7.41 3.82
CA LYS A 214 -18.64 7.49 4.75
C LYS A 214 -19.90 6.90 4.12
N ALA A 215 -20.16 7.19 2.85
CA ALA A 215 -21.23 6.60 2.07
C ALA A 215 -21.04 5.08 1.94
N VAL A 216 -19.81 4.60 1.74
CA VAL A 216 -19.48 3.16 1.80
C VAL A 216 -19.87 2.54 3.14
N GLU A 217 -19.51 3.17 4.27
CA GLU A 217 -19.89 2.69 5.61
C GLU A 217 -21.42 2.62 5.79
N VAL A 218 -22.15 3.63 5.33
CA VAL A 218 -23.62 3.68 5.39
C VAL A 218 -24.25 2.56 4.57
N ASN A 219 -23.79 2.38 3.33
CA ASN A 219 -24.30 1.36 2.42
C ASN A 219 -23.99 -0.06 2.93
N LEU A 220 -22.79 -0.30 3.45
CA LEU A 220 -22.43 -1.56 4.10
C LEU A 220 -23.30 -1.81 5.35
N THR A 221 -23.57 -0.78 6.15
CA THR A 221 -24.43 -0.92 7.34
C THR A 221 -25.84 -1.35 6.96
N ARG A 222 -26.44 -0.72 5.94
CA ARG A 222 -27.77 -1.09 5.43
C ARG A 222 -27.76 -2.56 4.98
N PHE A 223 -26.82 -2.92 4.11
CA PHE A 223 -26.69 -4.28 3.59
C PHE A 223 -26.51 -5.32 4.70
N PHE A 224 -25.66 -5.05 5.70
CA PHE A 224 -25.42 -5.98 6.80
C PHE A 224 -26.62 -6.15 7.75
N LYS A 225 -27.52 -5.17 7.83
CA LYS A 225 -28.76 -5.28 8.61
C LYS A 225 -29.83 -6.11 7.90
N GLU A 226 -29.86 -6.05 6.57
CA GLU A 226 -30.88 -6.68 5.74
C GLU A 226 -30.53 -8.11 5.32
N LYS A 227 -29.24 -8.48 5.37
CA LYS A 227 -28.79 -9.83 4.98
C LYS A 227 -29.38 -10.92 5.88
N ASP A 228 -29.71 -12.05 5.26
CA ASP A 228 -30.15 -13.29 5.90
C ASP A 228 -29.05 -14.36 5.95
N ASN A 229 -27.88 -14.08 5.36
CA ASN A 229 -26.75 -15.00 5.24
C ASN A 229 -25.41 -14.31 5.56
N ILE A 230 -24.29 -15.05 5.42
CA ILE A 230 -22.94 -14.51 5.53
C ILE A 230 -22.75 -13.43 4.45
N ALA A 231 -22.20 -12.28 4.84
CA ALA A 231 -21.70 -11.30 3.89
C ALA A 231 -20.20 -11.49 3.68
N PHE A 232 -19.76 -11.62 2.43
CA PHE A 232 -18.34 -11.58 2.07
C PHE A 232 -18.00 -10.19 1.53
N VAL A 233 -16.97 -9.56 2.10
CA VAL A 233 -16.49 -8.25 1.66
C VAL A 233 -15.13 -8.41 1.04
N PHE A 234 -15.00 -8.01 -0.23
CA PHE A 234 -13.73 -8.10 -0.95
C PHE A 234 -13.03 -6.75 -0.92
N CYS A 235 -11.94 -6.66 -0.18
CA CYS A 235 -11.04 -5.51 -0.24
C CYS A 235 -9.61 -5.88 0.14
N SER A 236 -8.66 -5.01 -0.20
CA SER A 236 -7.29 -5.13 0.31
C SER A 236 -7.28 -4.92 1.82
N SER A 237 -6.50 -5.72 2.55
CA SER A 237 -6.29 -5.51 3.99
C SER A 237 -5.33 -4.35 4.28
N GLN A 238 -4.69 -3.79 3.25
CA GLN A 238 -3.88 -2.58 3.38
C GLN A 238 -4.70 -1.30 3.24
N ASN A 239 -5.95 -1.40 2.76
CA ASN A 239 -6.87 -0.27 2.75
C ASN A 239 -7.52 -0.10 4.13
N ILE A 240 -6.76 0.50 5.04
CA ILE A 240 -7.15 0.69 6.44
C ILE A 240 -8.42 1.53 6.57
N ASP A 241 -8.58 2.55 5.73
CA ASP A 241 -9.82 3.33 5.67
C ASP A 241 -11.03 2.43 5.43
N ARG A 242 -10.94 1.51 4.45
CA ARG A 242 -12.00 0.56 4.15
C ARG A 242 -12.21 -0.44 5.29
N LEU A 243 -11.15 -0.90 5.97
CA LEU A 243 -11.30 -1.74 7.15
C LEU A 243 -12.07 -1.04 8.27
N VAL A 244 -11.83 0.26 8.48
CA VAL A 244 -12.62 1.08 9.43
C VAL A 244 -14.08 1.16 9.01
N SER A 245 -14.38 1.40 7.72
CA SER A 245 -15.74 1.33 7.16
C SER A 245 -16.43 0.02 7.52
N ILE A 246 -15.78 -1.10 7.20
CA ILE A 246 -16.35 -2.44 7.36
C ILE A 246 -16.56 -2.76 8.85
N TYR A 247 -15.59 -2.44 9.70
CA TYR A 247 -15.70 -2.66 11.14
C TYR A 247 -16.88 -1.89 11.75
N ARG A 248 -16.98 -0.59 11.43
CA ARG A 248 -18.08 0.25 11.95
C ARG A 248 -19.43 -0.22 11.43
N ALA A 249 -19.52 -0.57 10.15
CA ALA A 249 -20.74 -1.11 9.56
C ALA A 249 -21.16 -2.43 10.21
N ALA A 250 -20.22 -3.37 10.41
CA ALA A 250 -20.48 -4.63 11.08
C ALA A 250 -20.97 -4.40 12.52
N LYS A 251 -20.30 -3.51 13.27
CA LYS A 251 -20.72 -3.12 14.62
C LYS A 251 -22.12 -2.54 14.67
N HIS A 252 -22.46 -1.62 13.77
CA HIS A 252 -23.79 -1.00 13.69
C HIS A 252 -24.90 -1.98 13.27
N ALA A 253 -24.54 -3.06 12.59
CA ALA A 253 -25.44 -4.16 12.21
C ALA A 253 -25.42 -5.33 13.22
N SER A 254 -24.79 -5.16 14.39
CA SER A 254 -24.61 -6.21 15.39
C SER A 254 -24.05 -7.51 14.79
N SER A 255 -23.15 -7.38 13.82
CA SER A 255 -22.48 -8.49 13.14
C SER A 255 -21.04 -8.61 13.61
N THR A 256 -20.57 -9.86 13.67
CA THR A 256 -19.15 -10.17 13.89
C THR A 256 -18.39 -10.03 12.58
N LEU A 257 -17.37 -9.19 12.56
CA LEU A 257 -16.40 -9.10 11.49
C LEU A 257 -15.33 -10.17 11.69
N VAL A 258 -15.19 -11.04 10.70
CA VAL A 258 -14.16 -12.08 10.65
C VAL A 258 -13.07 -11.64 9.68
N ILE A 259 -11.85 -11.53 10.19
CA ILE A 259 -10.64 -11.20 9.42
C ILE A 259 -9.69 -12.39 9.38
N ASP A 260 -8.73 -12.38 8.47
CA ASP A 260 -7.68 -13.40 8.42
C ASP A 260 -6.44 -13.01 9.24
N LEU A 261 -5.52 -13.96 9.44
CA LEU A 261 -4.25 -13.76 10.14
C LEU A 261 -3.38 -12.65 9.53
N TYR A 262 -3.43 -12.44 8.22
CA TYR A 262 -2.69 -11.36 7.56
C TYR A 262 -3.22 -9.99 7.96
N THR A 263 -4.55 -9.83 7.93
CA THR A 263 -5.22 -8.59 8.34
C THR A 263 -5.02 -8.34 9.83
N ALA A 264 -5.13 -9.37 10.67
CA ALA A 264 -4.86 -9.27 12.10
C ALA A 264 -3.44 -8.76 12.36
N TYR A 265 -2.45 -9.27 11.62
CA TYR A 265 -1.07 -8.85 11.75
C TYR A 265 -0.83 -7.40 11.31
N ILE A 266 -1.47 -6.96 10.22
CA ILE A 266 -1.44 -5.55 9.82
C ILE A 266 -1.98 -4.64 10.93
N LEU A 267 -3.17 -4.94 11.46
CA LEU A 267 -3.81 -4.10 12.47
C LEU A 267 -2.97 -4.04 13.75
N ASP A 268 -2.42 -5.18 14.19
CA ASP A 268 -1.55 -5.29 15.37
C ASP A 268 -0.27 -4.46 15.20
N ARG A 269 0.39 -4.54 14.04
CA ARG A 269 1.64 -3.80 13.78
C ARG A 269 1.43 -2.29 13.65
N LEU A 270 0.28 -1.86 13.14
CA LEU A 270 -0.06 -0.43 13.06
C LEU A 270 -0.56 0.13 14.39
N HIS A 271 -1.02 -0.71 15.32
CA HIS A 271 -1.55 -0.27 16.62
C HIS A 271 -0.55 0.54 17.44
N THR A 272 0.74 0.21 17.33
CA THR A 272 1.83 0.84 18.10
C THR A 272 1.92 2.36 17.89
N GLU A 273 1.49 2.84 16.72
CA GLU A 273 1.48 4.26 16.36
C GLU A 273 0.06 4.82 16.19
N HIS A 274 -0.94 3.95 16.06
CA HIS A 274 -2.32 4.34 15.75
C HIS A 274 -3.34 3.56 16.59
N SER A 275 -3.41 3.90 17.87
CA SER A 275 -4.28 3.24 18.86
C SER A 275 -5.78 3.27 18.58
N ARG A 276 -6.22 4.17 17.68
CA ARG A 276 -7.63 4.33 17.27
C ARG A 276 -8.05 3.44 16.10
N LEU A 277 -7.12 2.71 15.47
CA LEU A 277 -7.46 1.76 14.42
C LEU A 277 -8.13 0.52 15.01
N PRO A 278 -9.16 -0.05 14.35
CA PRO A 278 -9.73 -1.34 14.72
C PRO A 278 -8.65 -2.38 14.96
N GLN A 279 -8.77 -3.12 16.06
CA GLN A 279 -7.84 -4.20 16.38
C GLN A 279 -8.51 -5.56 16.31
N TYR A 280 -7.69 -6.58 16.14
CA TYR A 280 -8.11 -7.98 16.00
C TYR A 280 -8.87 -8.49 17.23
N ASP A 281 -8.66 -7.88 18.40
CA ASP A 281 -9.25 -8.23 19.69
C ASP A 281 -10.34 -7.28 20.19
N TRP A 282 -10.73 -6.31 19.37
CA TRP A 282 -11.86 -5.44 19.70
C TRP A 282 -13.18 -6.23 19.73
N PRO A 283 -14.22 -5.70 20.41
CA PRO A 283 -15.55 -6.27 20.35
C PRO A 283 -15.97 -6.52 18.90
N ASN A 284 -16.79 -7.57 18.70
CA ASN A 284 -17.32 -7.98 17.40
C ASN A 284 -16.27 -8.23 16.29
N MET A 285 -14.97 -8.39 16.64
CA MET A 285 -13.92 -8.85 15.74
C MET A 285 -13.50 -10.28 16.09
N ARG A 286 -13.26 -11.11 15.07
CA ARG A 286 -12.71 -12.47 15.23
C ARG A 286 -11.70 -12.78 14.13
N VAL A 287 -10.74 -13.65 14.44
CA VAL A 287 -9.67 -14.03 13.50
C VAL A 287 -9.88 -15.45 13.00
N LYS A 288 -10.02 -15.63 11.69
CA LYS A 288 -10.02 -16.95 11.06
C LYS A 288 -8.61 -17.37 10.71
N HIS A 289 -8.15 -18.44 11.34
CA HIS A 289 -6.86 -19.05 11.05
C HIS A 289 -7.00 -19.96 9.82
N PHE A 290 -6.57 -19.48 8.66
CA PHE A 290 -6.42 -20.29 7.45
C PHE A 290 -5.05 -20.98 7.43
N MET A 291 -4.99 -22.25 7.00
CA MET A 291 -3.75 -23.04 7.07
C MET A 291 -2.59 -22.36 6.33
N ALA A 292 -2.83 -21.89 5.10
CA ALA A 292 -1.81 -21.17 4.33
C ALA A 292 -1.19 -19.99 5.09
N HIS A 293 -1.99 -19.22 5.84
CA HIS A 293 -1.48 -18.11 6.64
C HIS A 293 -0.74 -18.57 7.91
N ARG A 294 -1.15 -19.69 8.51
CA ARG A 294 -0.42 -20.30 9.63
C ARG A 294 0.97 -20.73 9.18
N ASP A 295 1.03 -21.45 8.06
CA ASP A 295 2.28 -21.94 7.47
C ASP A 295 3.22 -20.78 7.10
N THR A 296 2.66 -19.66 6.65
CA THR A 296 3.44 -18.42 6.43
C THR A 296 4.01 -17.88 7.73
N LEU A 297 3.20 -17.68 8.77
CA LEU A 297 3.67 -17.13 10.04
C LEU A 297 4.72 -18.04 10.71
N GLU A 298 4.59 -19.36 10.60
CA GLU A 298 5.59 -20.31 11.11
C GLU A 298 6.92 -20.20 10.35
N ARG A 299 6.88 -20.17 9.01
CA ARG A 299 8.10 -20.03 8.17
C ARG A 299 8.78 -18.67 8.32
N SER A 300 8.03 -17.61 8.62
CA SER A 300 8.57 -16.26 8.84
C SER A 300 8.95 -15.98 10.30
N ASN A 301 9.15 -17.02 11.12
CA ASN A 301 9.54 -16.92 12.54
C ASN A 301 8.57 -16.08 13.41
N ASN A 302 7.29 -16.06 13.04
CA ASN A 302 6.22 -15.32 13.70
C ASN A 302 5.20 -16.24 14.38
N LYS A 303 5.62 -17.44 14.80
CA LYS A 303 4.76 -18.44 15.46
C LYS A 303 4.07 -17.89 16.71
N HIS A 304 4.74 -17.03 17.48
CA HIS A 304 4.18 -16.38 18.67
C HIS A 304 2.88 -15.60 18.38
N LEU A 305 2.68 -15.11 17.14
CA LEU A 305 1.45 -14.45 16.72
C LEU A 305 0.27 -15.41 16.63
N LEU A 306 0.49 -16.69 16.34
CA LEU A 306 -0.57 -17.70 16.32
C LEU A 306 -1.17 -17.88 17.72
N ASP A 307 -0.32 -17.92 18.74
CA ASP A 307 -0.74 -18.00 20.13
C ASP A 307 -1.44 -16.72 20.55
N LYS A 308 -0.91 -15.55 20.16
CA LYS A 308 -1.53 -14.24 20.43
C LYS A 308 -2.95 -14.14 19.85
N TYR A 309 -3.14 -14.49 18.58
CA TYR A 309 -4.43 -14.36 17.89
C TYR A 309 -5.43 -15.47 18.22
N SER A 310 -4.97 -16.60 18.77
CA SER A 310 -5.82 -17.73 19.18
C SER A 310 -6.93 -17.34 20.15
N LYS A 311 -6.70 -16.32 20.99
CA LYS A 311 -7.67 -15.78 21.97
C LYS A 311 -8.95 -15.23 21.32
N THR A 312 -8.86 -14.88 20.04
CA THR A 312 -9.94 -14.28 19.25
C THR A 312 -10.30 -15.15 18.05
N ALA A 313 -9.76 -16.37 17.99
CA ALA A 313 -9.97 -17.27 16.88
C ALA A 313 -11.44 -17.70 16.79
N ILE A 314 -11.92 -17.85 15.56
CA ILE A 314 -13.25 -18.39 15.27
C ILE A 314 -13.13 -19.57 14.31
N LYS A 315 -13.87 -20.65 14.58
CA LYS A 315 -13.93 -21.81 13.70
C LYS A 315 -15.00 -21.64 12.61
N ILE A 316 -14.89 -22.41 11.53
CA ILE A 316 -15.84 -22.29 10.41
C ILE A 316 -17.23 -22.78 10.81
N GLU A 317 -17.30 -23.75 11.73
CA GLU A 317 -18.54 -24.28 12.29
C GLU A 317 -19.31 -23.19 13.06
N GLU A 318 -18.60 -22.37 13.84
CA GLU A 318 -19.19 -21.24 14.57
C GLU A 318 -19.73 -20.15 13.62
N ILE A 319 -19.01 -19.89 12.53
CA ILE A 319 -19.46 -18.99 11.45
C ILE A 319 -20.73 -19.55 10.80
N ASN A 320 -20.74 -20.84 10.47
CA ASN A 320 -21.86 -21.51 9.82
C ASN A 320 -23.11 -21.64 10.70
N LEU A 321 -22.96 -21.65 12.03
CA LEU A 321 -24.10 -21.60 12.95
C LEU A 321 -24.73 -20.19 13.05
N ASN A 322 -23.99 -19.13 12.73
CA ASN A 322 -24.40 -17.74 12.95
C ASN A 322 -24.37 -16.89 11.67
N ARG A 323 -24.60 -17.50 10.51
CA ARG A 323 -24.39 -16.93 9.17
C ARG A 323 -24.92 -15.50 9.01
N LYS A 324 -26.18 -15.27 9.40
CA LYS A 324 -26.84 -13.95 9.32
C LYS A 324 -26.16 -12.85 10.14
N HIS A 325 -25.31 -13.19 11.11
CA HIS A 325 -24.55 -12.24 11.93
C HIS A 325 -23.06 -12.21 11.58
N MET A 326 -22.64 -12.84 10.47
CA MET A 326 -21.24 -12.89 10.06
C MET A 326 -20.97 -11.98 8.85
N VAL A 327 -19.89 -11.23 8.95
CA VAL A 327 -19.27 -10.48 7.85
C VAL A 327 -17.84 -10.97 7.75
N MET A 328 -17.45 -11.52 6.60
CA MET A 328 -16.10 -12.05 6.39
C MET A 328 -15.35 -11.16 5.41
N LEU A 329 -14.22 -10.62 5.85
CA LEU A 329 -13.27 -9.98 4.96
C LEU A 329 -12.52 -11.06 4.17
N MET A 330 -12.61 -10.99 2.84
CA MET A 330 -12.06 -11.98 1.92
C MET A 330 -11.37 -11.33 0.73
N ARG A 331 -10.74 -12.17 -0.10
CA ARG A 331 -10.13 -11.81 -1.38
C ARG A 331 -10.49 -12.87 -2.40
N ASP A 332 -10.51 -12.51 -3.67
CA ASP A 332 -10.65 -13.50 -4.74
C ASP A 332 -9.36 -14.33 -4.87
N ASN A 333 -9.31 -15.43 -4.11
CA ASN A 333 -8.20 -16.37 -4.10
C ASN A 333 -8.67 -17.79 -3.72
N SER A 334 -7.73 -18.72 -3.64
CA SER A 334 -8.01 -20.11 -3.28
C SER A 334 -8.62 -20.27 -1.89
N ILE A 335 -8.31 -19.38 -0.93
CA ILE A 335 -8.87 -19.41 0.42
C ILE A 335 -10.37 -19.14 0.37
N PHE A 336 -10.81 -18.10 -0.34
CA PHE A 336 -12.23 -17.81 -0.49
C PHE A 336 -12.98 -18.97 -1.17
N ARG A 337 -12.42 -19.52 -2.26
CA ARG A 337 -13.02 -20.69 -2.95
C ARG A 337 -13.15 -21.90 -2.03
N ALA A 338 -12.18 -22.14 -1.14
CA ALA A 338 -12.24 -23.20 -0.15
C ALA A 338 -13.31 -22.95 0.92
N CYS A 339 -13.59 -21.68 1.25
CA CYS A 339 -14.64 -21.31 2.21
C CYS A 339 -16.05 -21.51 1.66
N LEU A 340 -16.26 -21.42 0.34
CA LEU A 340 -17.57 -21.67 -0.25
C LEU A 340 -17.96 -23.17 -0.28
N ARG A 341 -16.98 -24.07 -0.12
CA ARG A 341 -17.18 -25.53 -0.16
C ARG A 341 -17.44 -26.14 1.22
N LYS A 342 -17.35 -25.35 2.28
CA LYS A 342 -17.51 -25.74 3.68
C LYS A 342 -18.64 -24.91 4.29
#